data_AF-A0A533Z9E7-F1
#
_entry.id   AF-A0A533Z9E7-F1
#
_cell.length_a   1.000
_cell.length_b   1.000
_cell.length_c   1.000
_cell.angle_alpha   90.00
_cell.angle_beta   90.00
_cell.angle_gamma   90.00
#
_symmetry.space_group_name_H-M   'P 1'
#
loop_
_entity.id
_entity.type
_entity.pdbx_description
1 polymer ?
#
loop_
_entity_poly.entity_id
_entity_poly.type
_entity_poly.pdbx_seq_one_letter_code
_entity_poly.pdbx_strand_id
1 'polypeptide(L)'
;MDVGENGYLTNSYLAELCTAAKARLFVSYATGGADWYPDHLSFMFSRRNPARTALLTAHWERPEALKDKLAPVGCAYHASRALDIFRAAPDGGTIVTSAGETLFPLALYRLDHGDPPFMKKR
;
A
#
# COMPACT_ATOMS: atom_id res chain seq x y z
N MET A 1 -22.10 4.62 -17.53
CA MET A 1 -22.10 4.90 -16.08
C MET A 1 -20.66 4.73 -15.66
N ASP A 2 -19.91 5.83 -15.60
CA ASP A 2 -18.49 5.78 -15.29
C ASP A 2 -18.33 5.40 -13.81
N VAL A 3 -17.72 4.25 -13.59
CA VAL A 3 -17.53 3.66 -12.27
C VAL A 3 -16.37 4.39 -11.59
N GLY A 4 -16.70 5.57 -11.08
CA GLY A 4 -15.82 6.45 -10.29
C GLY A 4 -16.64 7.48 -9.49
N GLU A 5 -17.78 7.93 -10.01
CA GLU A 5 -18.68 8.87 -9.31
C GLU A 5 -19.49 8.23 -8.17
N ASN A 6 -19.57 6.90 -8.12
CA ASN A 6 -20.44 6.17 -7.18
C ASN A 6 -19.70 5.62 -5.94
N GLY A 7 -18.55 6.19 -5.55
CA GLY A 7 -17.86 5.81 -4.31
C GLY A 7 -17.19 4.43 -4.33
N TYR A 8 -16.85 3.93 -5.53
CA TYR A 8 -16.00 2.74 -5.72
C TYR A 8 -14.83 3.11 -6.61
N LEU A 9 -13.61 2.76 -6.19
CA LEU A 9 -12.37 2.96 -6.93
C LEU A 9 -12.05 1.67 -7.69
N THR A 10 -12.17 1.69 -9.02
CA THR A 10 -11.71 0.59 -9.88
C THR A 10 -10.21 0.70 -10.14
N ASN A 11 -9.51 -0.39 -10.45
CA ASN A 11 -8.08 -0.29 -10.81
C ASN A 11 -7.88 0.54 -12.09
N SER A 12 -8.84 0.50 -13.03
CA SER A 12 -8.81 1.35 -14.23
C SER A 12 -8.88 2.83 -13.90
N TYR A 13 -9.82 3.24 -13.03
CA TYR A 13 -9.93 4.63 -12.59
C TYR A 13 -8.68 5.11 -11.85
N LEU A 14 -8.10 4.26 -10.98
CA LEU A 14 -6.83 4.57 -10.31
C LEU A 14 -5.68 4.75 -11.31
N ALA A 15 -5.62 3.93 -12.37
CA ALA A 15 -4.63 4.06 -13.43
C ALA A 15 -4.83 5.35 -14.24
N GLU A 16 -6.08 5.73 -14.55
CA GLU A 16 -6.40 7.00 -15.20
C GLU A 16 -5.98 8.20 -14.35
N LEU A 17 -6.25 8.17 -13.04
CA LEU A 17 -5.80 9.20 -12.11
C LEU A 17 -4.27 9.31 -12.07
N CYS A 18 -3.55 8.18 -12.00
CA CYS A 18 -2.09 8.17 -12.03
C CYS A 18 -1.55 8.74 -13.33
N THR A 19 -2.19 8.41 -14.44
CA THR A 19 -1.84 8.92 -15.78
C THR A 19 -2.02 10.44 -15.85
N ALA A 20 -3.19 10.94 -15.43
CA ALA A 20 -3.51 12.36 -15.42
C ALA A 20 -2.55 13.16 -14.51
N ALA A 21 -2.19 12.60 -13.35
CA ALA A 21 -1.25 13.20 -12.42
C ALA A 21 0.22 13.07 -12.86
N LYS A 22 0.53 12.31 -13.91
CA LYS A 22 1.90 11.90 -14.29
C LYS A 22 2.65 11.28 -13.10
N ALA A 23 1.93 10.52 -12.30
CA ALA A 23 2.48 9.88 -11.11
C ALA A 23 3.52 8.82 -11.53
N ARG A 24 4.64 8.79 -10.80
CA ARG A 24 5.70 7.79 -10.98
C ARG A 24 5.60 6.63 -9.99
N LEU A 25 4.83 6.80 -8.91
CA LEU A 25 4.64 5.83 -7.85
C LEU A 25 3.21 5.95 -7.29
N PHE A 26 2.49 4.83 -7.28
CA PHE A 26 1.25 4.64 -6.54
C PHE A 26 1.55 3.84 -5.27
N VAL A 27 1.07 4.32 -4.14
CA VAL A 27 1.28 3.68 -2.84
C VAL A 27 -0.08 3.29 -2.25
N SER A 28 -0.25 2.01 -1.92
CA SER A 28 -1.33 1.53 -1.07
C SER A 28 -0.79 1.27 0.33
N TYR A 29 -1.62 1.41 1.36
CA TYR A 29 -1.25 1.10 2.74
C TYR A 29 -2.45 0.49 3.47
N ALA A 30 -2.19 -0.63 4.15
CA ALA A 30 -3.20 -1.29 4.94
C ALA A 30 -3.50 -0.51 6.20
N THR A 31 -4.78 -0.20 6.41
CA THR A 31 -5.21 0.40 7.68
C THR A 31 -4.89 -0.59 8.81
N GLY A 32 -3.86 -0.29 9.61
CA GLY A 32 -3.40 -1.15 10.70
C GLY A 32 -2.28 -2.15 10.35
N GLY A 33 -1.73 -2.12 9.13
CA GLY A 33 -0.57 -2.95 8.75
C GLY A 33 -0.81 -4.46 8.82
N ALA A 34 -2.06 -4.89 8.75
CA ALA A 34 -2.48 -6.27 8.88
C ALA A 34 -2.57 -6.95 7.50
N ASP A 35 -1.60 -7.81 7.17
CA ASP A 35 -1.58 -8.59 5.92
C ASP A 35 -2.82 -9.47 5.70
N TRP A 36 -3.60 -9.71 6.75
CA TRP A 36 -4.81 -10.54 6.75
C TRP A 36 -6.10 -9.77 6.48
N TYR A 37 -6.06 -8.43 6.52
CA TYR A 37 -7.17 -7.60 6.11
C TYR A 37 -6.93 -7.18 4.66
N PRO A 38 -7.66 -7.73 3.68
CA PRO A 38 -7.41 -7.40 2.30
C PRO A 38 -7.70 -5.91 2.09
N ASP A 39 -6.65 -5.18 1.72
CA ASP A 39 -6.66 -3.76 1.39
C ASP A 39 -7.49 -3.53 0.14
N HIS A 40 -8.80 -3.53 0.31
CA HIS A 40 -9.67 -2.94 -0.67
C HIS A 40 -9.73 -1.45 -0.33
N LEU A 41 -9.37 -0.60 -1.31
CA LEU A 41 -9.50 0.86 -1.29
C LEU A 41 -10.98 1.29 -1.29
N SER A 42 -11.78 0.71 -0.38
CA SER A 42 -13.21 0.91 -0.27
C SER A 42 -13.47 1.83 0.90
N PHE A 43 -13.66 3.12 0.64
CA PHE A 43 -14.41 3.97 1.56
C PHE A 43 -15.89 3.56 1.51
N MET A 44 -16.25 2.47 2.18
CA MET A 44 -17.63 2.00 2.25
C MET A 44 -18.44 2.85 3.23
N PHE A 45 -18.85 4.06 2.82
CA PHE A 45 -19.85 4.85 3.55
C PHE A 45 -21.25 4.48 3.09
N SER A 46 -21.74 3.25 3.35
CA SER A 46 -23.16 2.96 3.16
C SER A 46 -23.59 1.72 3.93
N ARG A 47 -24.21 1.92 5.10
CA ARG A 47 -24.97 0.87 5.81
C ARG A 47 -26.31 0.52 5.14
N ARG A 48 -26.64 1.10 3.97
CA ARG A 48 -28.02 1.13 3.44
C ARG A 48 -28.34 0.16 2.30
N ASN A 49 -27.39 -0.59 1.74
CA ASN A 49 -27.73 -1.44 0.59
C ASN A 49 -26.86 -2.72 0.48
N PRO A 50 -27.31 -3.87 1.01
CA PRO A 50 -26.59 -5.14 0.95
C PRO A 50 -26.45 -5.70 -0.48
N ALA A 51 -27.39 -5.40 -1.39
CA ALA A 51 -27.25 -5.80 -2.80
C ALA A 51 -26.13 -5.01 -3.50
N ARG A 52 -25.94 -3.74 -3.13
CA ARG A 52 -24.81 -2.92 -3.60
C ARG A 52 -23.50 -3.44 -3.03
N THR A 53 -23.44 -3.80 -1.75
CA THR A 53 -22.26 -4.47 -1.18
C THR A 53 -21.95 -5.76 -1.94
N ALA A 54 -22.92 -6.64 -2.15
CA ALA A 54 -22.73 -7.90 -2.88
C ALA A 54 -22.25 -7.69 -4.33
N LEU A 55 -22.81 -6.71 -5.05
CA LEU A 55 -22.39 -6.36 -6.41
C LEU A 55 -20.95 -5.82 -6.43
N LEU A 56 -20.61 -4.92 -5.51
CA LEU A 56 -19.26 -4.37 -5.38
C LEU A 56 -18.24 -5.47 -5.02
N THR A 57 -18.63 -6.40 -4.15
CA THR A 57 -17.76 -7.51 -3.76
C THR A 57 -17.58 -8.56 -4.86
N ALA A 58 -18.61 -8.75 -5.71
CA ALA A 58 -18.58 -9.74 -6.80
C ALA A 58 -17.68 -9.33 -7.97
N HIS A 59 -17.41 -8.03 -8.12
CA HIS A 59 -16.54 -7.46 -9.16
C HIS A 59 -15.21 -6.94 -8.60
N TRP A 60 -14.77 -7.45 -7.44
CA TRP A 60 -13.50 -7.05 -6.85
C TRP A 60 -12.32 -7.51 -7.70
N GLU A 61 -11.63 -6.54 -8.29
CA GLU A 61 -10.32 -6.76 -8.86
C GLU A 61 -9.30 -6.86 -7.71
N ARG A 62 -8.38 -7.82 -7.83
CA ARG A 62 -7.26 -7.94 -6.89
C ARG A 62 -6.41 -6.66 -6.95
N PRO A 63 -6.01 -6.05 -5.83
CA PRO A 63 -5.14 -4.87 -5.82
C PRO A 63 -3.83 -5.10 -6.60
N GLU A 64 -3.31 -6.33 -6.61
CA GLU A 64 -2.12 -6.70 -7.36
C GLU A 64 -2.28 -6.49 -8.87
N ALA A 65 -3.50 -6.61 -9.41
CA ALA A 65 -3.79 -6.38 -10.82
C ALA A 65 -3.67 -4.90 -11.22
N LEU A 66 -3.63 -3.97 -10.26
CA LEU A 66 -3.36 -2.55 -10.53
C LEU A 66 -1.95 -2.34 -11.08
N LYS A 67 -0.97 -3.13 -10.63
CA LYS A 67 0.43 -3.02 -11.10
C LYS A 67 0.53 -3.14 -12.62
N ASP A 68 -0.23 -4.06 -13.21
CA ASP A 68 -0.24 -4.31 -14.65
C ASP A 68 -0.86 -3.15 -15.43
N LYS A 69 -1.81 -2.42 -14.84
CA LYS A 69 -2.43 -1.23 -15.44
C LYS A 69 -1.54 0.02 -15.30
N LEU A 70 -0.71 0.08 -14.26
CA LEU A 70 0.20 1.20 -14.01
C LEU A 70 1.51 1.12 -14.80
N ALA A 71 2.00 -0.10 -15.08
CA ALA A 71 3.27 -0.30 -15.78
C ALA A 71 3.36 0.39 -17.16
N PRO A 72 2.33 0.37 -18.03
CA PRO A 72 2.37 1.03 -19.33
C PRO A 72 2.51 2.55 -19.25
N VAL A 73 2.12 3.17 -18.14
CA VAL A 73 2.19 4.63 -17.94
C VAL A 73 3.40 5.05 -17.11
N GLY A 74 4.34 4.13 -16.86
CA GLY A 74 5.57 4.40 -16.11
C GLY A 74 5.33 4.65 -14.62
N CYS A 75 4.19 4.24 -14.08
CA CYS A 75 3.89 4.34 -12.66
C CYS A 75 4.18 3.00 -11.97
N ALA A 76 5.03 3.02 -10.95
CA ALA A 76 5.25 1.85 -10.10
C ALA A 76 4.11 1.66 -9.10
N TYR A 77 3.90 0.43 -8.64
CA TYR A 77 2.99 0.10 -7.54
C TYR A 77 3.81 -0.35 -6.32
N HIS A 78 3.57 0.26 -5.15
CA HIS A 78 4.17 -0.14 -3.88
C HIS A 78 3.09 -0.39 -2.83
N ALA A 79 3.02 -1.64 -2.35
CA ALA A 79 2.22 -1.99 -1.18
C ALA A 79 3.03 -1.66 0.08
N SER A 80 2.70 -0.53 0.70
CA SER A 80 3.43 0.01 1.85
C SER A 80 3.22 -0.83 3.09
N ARG A 81 4.32 -1.03 3.83
CA ARG A 81 4.32 -1.64 5.15
C ARG A 81 4.58 -0.59 6.22
N ALA A 82 4.32 -0.96 7.47
CA ALA A 82 4.75 -0.14 8.59
C ALA A 82 6.28 0.10 8.51
N LEU A 83 6.69 1.33 8.82
CA LEU A 83 8.09 1.76 8.83
C LEU A 83 8.75 1.83 7.44
N ASP A 84 7.98 1.89 6.36
CA ASP A 84 8.50 2.34 5.07
C ASP A 84 8.82 3.83 5.13
N ILE A 85 10.02 4.18 4.63
CA ILE A 85 10.51 5.56 4.52
C ILE A 85 10.52 5.94 3.04
N PHE A 86 9.87 7.06 2.73
CA PHE A 86 9.81 7.64 1.40
C PHE A 86 10.76 8.84 1.32
N ARG A 87 11.66 8.82 0.33
CA ARG A 87 12.59 9.93 0.07
C ARG A 87 12.53 10.36 -1.39
N ALA A 88 12.75 11.65 -1.65
CA ALA A 88 12.91 12.14 -3.00
C ALA A 88 14.19 11.53 -3.62
N ALA A 89 14.05 11.03 -4.85
CA ALA A 89 15.16 10.55 -5.65
C ALA A 89 15.81 11.72 -6.43
N PRO A 90 17.10 11.64 -6.77
CA PRO A 90 17.79 12.68 -7.55
C PRO A 90 17.16 12.96 -8.92
N ASP A 91 16.47 11.98 -9.49
CA ASP A 91 15.77 12.07 -10.77
C ASP A 91 14.33 12.60 -10.65
N GLY A 92 13.94 13.10 -9.46
CA GLY A 92 12.58 13.57 -9.17
C GLY A 92 11.56 12.44 -8.90
N GLY A 93 12.02 11.20 -8.76
CA GLY A 93 11.20 10.07 -8.33
C GLY A 93 11.10 9.94 -6.80
N THR A 94 10.61 8.79 -6.34
CA THR A 94 10.54 8.44 -4.92
C THR A 94 11.28 7.13 -4.67
N ILE A 95 12.22 7.14 -3.74
CA ILE A 95 12.89 5.94 -3.22
C ILE A 95 12.13 5.48 -1.99
N VAL A 96 11.81 4.20 -1.94
CA VAL A 96 11.19 3.56 -0.77
C VAL A 96 12.19 2.61 -0.12
N THR A 97 12.40 2.77 1.18
CA THR A 97 13.28 1.90 1.99
C THR A 97 12.55 1.48 3.26
N SER A 98 12.61 0.20 3.62
CA SER A 98 12.05 -0.25 4.89
C SER A 98 13.03 0.01 6.04
N ALA A 99 12.53 0.61 7.12
CA ALA A 99 13.24 0.72 8.39
C ALA A 99 12.85 -0.39 9.38
N GLY A 100 12.05 -1.36 8.97
CA GLY A 100 11.50 -2.40 9.84
C GLY A 100 12.58 -3.19 10.61
N GLU A 101 13.63 -3.60 9.91
CA GLU A 101 14.74 -4.34 10.52
C GLU A 101 15.57 -3.49 11.49
N THR A 102 15.87 -2.24 11.11
CA THR A 102 16.67 -1.31 11.94
C THR A 102 15.92 -0.90 13.21
N LEU A 103 14.60 -0.76 13.11
CA LEU A 103 13.72 -0.39 14.22
C LEU A 103 13.11 -1.62 14.90
N PHE A 104 13.56 -2.83 14.56
CA PHE A 104 13.07 -4.03 15.21
C PHE A 104 13.44 -3.99 16.71
N PRO A 105 12.55 -4.39 17.64
CA PRO A 105 12.79 -4.21 19.09
C PRO A 105 14.14 -4.75 19.58
N LEU A 106 14.59 -5.87 19.02
CA LEU A 106 15.87 -6.46 19.35
C LEU A 106 17.06 -5.65 18.81
N ALA A 107 16.95 -5.07 17.61
CA ALA A 107 17.98 -4.19 17.06
C ALA A 107 18.12 -2.93 17.90
N LEU A 108 16.99 -2.32 18.30
CA LEU A 108 16.95 -1.17 19.19
C LEU A 108 17.51 -1.48 20.58
N TYR A 109 17.14 -2.62 21.17
CA TYR A 109 17.68 -3.06 22.46
C TYR A 109 19.20 -3.20 22.41
N ARG A 110 19.73 -3.83 21.35
CA ARG A 110 21.18 -4.03 21.19
C ARG A 110 21.94 -2.73 20.99
N LEU A 111 21.32 -1.74 20.36
CA LEU A 111 21.90 -0.41 20.19
C LEU A 111 22.09 0.32 21.54
N ASP A 112 21.12 0.18 22.45
CA ASP A 112 21.13 0.87 23.75
C ASP A 112 21.87 0.09 24.86
N HIS A 113 21.68 -1.23 24.91
CA HIS A 113 22.15 -2.09 26.01
C HIS A 113 23.26 -3.08 25.61
N GLY A 114 23.62 -3.15 24.33
CA GLY A 114 24.53 -4.17 23.79
C GLY A 114 23.88 -5.56 23.68
N ASP A 115 24.70 -6.58 23.45
CA ASP A 115 24.18 -7.94 23.24
C ASP A 115 23.51 -8.49 24.52
N PRO A 116 22.25 -8.96 24.42
CA PRO A 116 21.56 -9.53 25.57
C PRO A 116 22.25 -10.84 26.02
N PRO A 117 22.11 -11.22 27.31
CA PRO A 117 22.81 -12.40 27.86
C PRO A 117 22.57 -13.70 27.09
N PHE A 118 21.38 -13.87 26.49
CA PHE A 118 21.04 -15.07 25.71
C PHE A 118 21.73 -15.15 24.33
N MET A 119 22.37 -14.07 23.86
CA MET A 119 23.14 -14.05 22.61
C MET A 119 24.66 -14.15 22.81
N LYS A 120 25.15 -13.98 24.03
CA LYS A 120 26.58 -14.13 24.32
C LYS A 120 26.91 -15.61 24.22
N LYS A 121 27.70 -16.01 23.22
CA LYS A 121 28.27 -17.36 23.16
C LYS A 121 29.16 -17.54 24.40
N ARG A 122 28.96 -18.63 25.13
CA ARG A 122 29.83 -19.06 26.23
C ARG A 122 31.24 -19.34 25.72
#